data_AF-A0A937FCV6-F1
#
_entry.id   AF-A0A937FCV6-F1
#
_cell.length_a   1.000
_cell.length_b   1.000
_cell.length_c   1.000
_cell.angle_alpha   90.00
_cell.angle_beta   90.00
_cell.angle_gamma   90.00
#
_symmetry.space_group_name_H-M   'P 1'
#
loop_
_entity.id
_entity.type
_entity.pdbx_description
1 polymer ?
#
loop_
_entity_poly.entity_id
_entity_poly.type
_entity_poly.pdbx_seq_one_letter_code
_entity_poly.pdbx_strand_id
1 'polypeptide(L)'
;MALSKLKEFASQKGWKFEKNIASGEENNYLFTVISGQGVKIFICPLPSISEESKNQVLNHLTNNKKLLKISSFLFDHDVLIIKFKENYRRTKIETMNNLLLELTNLLNSLGIKGKECCIFCGHDNANETIYFENIMYSAHSECYTQEVQMLQTAAKEYESEDKNYFRGTIGALIGGIIISILWSLAQMYLDDSLAAIFSIFLSFGLLKSYYFFKGKLGTATRWIIAACTFISVIISQLMVVEIMMLQHGTTIEYSDLKGLFGISGLAAMFRLNVKLSLFIAFIGFLIFIFPIKGDTKSVLPRIEKK
;
A
#
# COMPACT_ATOMS: atom_id res chain seq x y z
N MET A 1 -11.03 11.16 31.81
CA MET A 1 -10.69 10.63 30.47
C MET A 1 -10.01 11.76 29.70
N ALA A 2 -8.68 11.76 29.60
CA ALA A 2 -7.95 12.91 29.04
C ALA A 2 -8.30 13.08 27.55
N LEU A 3 -8.82 14.24 27.15
CA LEU A 3 -8.99 14.59 25.74
C LEU A 3 -7.66 14.41 25.02
N SER A 4 -7.68 13.86 23.81
CA SER A 4 -6.50 13.94 22.95
C SER A 4 -6.21 15.43 22.72
N LYS A 5 -4.93 15.85 22.77
CA LYS A 5 -4.55 17.26 22.49
C LYS A 5 -5.09 17.73 21.13
N LEU A 6 -5.32 16.80 20.21
CA LEU A 6 -5.94 17.07 18.91
C LEU A 6 -7.43 17.44 19.05
N LYS A 7 -8.19 16.75 19.92
CA LYS A 7 -9.59 17.09 20.18
C LYS A 7 -9.71 18.48 20.82
N GLU A 8 -8.82 18.80 21.76
CA GLU A 8 -8.76 20.14 22.37
C GLU A 8 -8.43 21.21 21.32
N PHE A 9 -7.40 20.99 20.50
CA PHE A 9 -7.04 21.86 19.39
C PHE A 9 -8.21 22.08 18.41
N ALA A 10 -8.88 21.00 18.00
CA ALA A 10 -10.03 21.09 17.11
C ALA A 10 -11.18 21.89 17.74
N SER A 11 -11.45 21.66 19.03
CA SER A 11 -12.47 22.41 19.77
C SER A 11 -12.15 23.91 19.86
N GLN A 12 -10.88 24.29 20.08
CA GLN A 12 -10.46 25.70 20.12
C GLN A 12 -10.62 26.40 18.77
N LYS A 13 -10.44 25.66 17.67
CA LYS A 13 -10.56 26.17 16.30
C LYS A 13 -11.97 26.08 15.71
N GLY A 14 -12.92 25.44 16.40
CA GLY A 14 -14.24 25.13 15.85
C GLY A 14 -14.20 24.08 14.72
N TRP A 15 -13.14 23.27 14.68
CA TRP A 15 -12.96 22.23 13.65
C TRP A 15 -13.74 20.96 13.96
N LYS A 16 -14.11 20.24 12.91
CA LYS A 16 -14.75 18.93 13.03
C LYS A 16 -13.74 17.92 13.57
N PHE A 17 -14.12 17.15 14.58
CA PHE A 17 -13.28 16.10 15.15
C PHE A 17 -14.02 14.76 15.16
N GLU A 18 -13.46 13.76 14.50
CA GLU A 18 -14.00 12.39 14.47
C GLU A 18 -12.87 11.39 14.78
N LYS A 19 -13.03 10.63 15.87
CA LYS A 19 -12.06 9.64 16.39
C LYS A 19 -10.68 10.22 16.67
N ASN A 20 -9.81 10.27 15.67
CA ASN A 20 -8.42 10.70 15.73
C ASN A 20 -8.05 11.64 14.57
N ILE A 21 -9.06 12.17 13.88
CA ILE A 21 -8.95 13.07 12.74
C ILE A 21 -9.65 14.39 13.10
N ALA A 22 -8.96 15.50 12.89
CA ALA A 22 -9.53 16.83 12.92
C ALA A 22 -9.50 17.43 11.53
N SER A 23 -10.59 18.05 11.07
CA SER A 23 -10.64 18.72 9.77
C SER A 23 -11.29 20.08 9.92
N GLY A 24 -10.70 21.07 9.27
CA GLY A 24 -11.23 22.43 9.25
C GLY A 24 -10.44 23.36 8.37
N GLU A 25 -10.86 24.61 8.36
CA GLU A 25 -10.29 25.66 7.53
C GLU A 25 -9.43 26.59 8.38
N GLU A 26 -8.32 27.05 7.82
CA GLU A 26 -7.51 28.15 8.36
C GLU A 26 -7.07 29.07 7.21
N ASN A 27 -7.36 30.36 7.31
CA ASN A 27 -6.91 31.39 6.36
C ASN A 27 -7.12 30.99 4.89
N ASN A 28 -8.32 30.49 4.55
CA ASN A 28 -8.72 30.04 3.21
C ASN A 28 -8.02 28.75 2.72
N TYR A 29 -7.36 27.99 3.60
CA TYR A 29 -6.80 26.67 3.29
C TYR A 29 -7.48 25.56 4.09
N LEU A 30 -7.66 24.41 3.46
CA LEU A 30 -8.23 23.23 4.08
C LEU A 30 -7.15 22.38 4.75
N PHE A 31 -7.40 22.00 6.00
CA PHE A 31 -6.50 21.14 6.75
C PHE A 31 -7.21 19.89 7.25
N THR A 32 -6.50 18.76 7.15
CA THR A 32 -6.84 17.52 7.85
C THR A 32 -5.66 17.11 8.71
N VAL A 33 -5.92 16.85 9.99
CA VAL A 33 -4.90 16.49 10.97
C VAL A 33 -5.23 15.12 11.54
N ILE A 34 -4.33 14.17 11.33
CA ILE A 34 -4.47 12.79 11.80
C ILE A 34 -3.46 12.55 12.92
N SER A 35 -3.90 11.97 14.04
CA SER A 35 -3.03 11.59 15.16
C SER A 35 -3.10 10.08 15.40
N GLY A 36 -1.96 9.40 15.44
CA GLY A 36 -1.89 7.95 15.67
C GLY A 36 -0.46 7.41 15.67
N GLN A 37 -0.23 6.26 16.32
CA GLN A 37 1.04 5.51 16.26
C GLN A 37 2.31 6.36 16.56
N GLY A 38 2.23 7.30 17.50
CA GLY A 38 3.37 8.17 17.84
C GLY A 38 3.72 9.21 16.76
N VAL A 39 2.80 9.49 15.84
CA VAL A 39 2.93 10.58 14.87
C VAL A 39 1.66 11.45 14.83
N LYS A 40 1.86 12.69 14.40
CA LYS A 40 0.77 13.60 14.03
C LYS A 40 1.06 14.16 12.65
N ILE A 41 0.07 14.09 11.77
CA ILE A 41 0.22 14.42 10.35
C ILE A 41 -0.77 15.53 10.02
N PHE A 42 -0.25 16.63 9.49
CA PHE A 42 -1.02 17.70 8.88
C PHE A 42 -1.03 17.48 7.37
N ILE A 43 -2.21 17.55 6.78
CA ILE A 43 -2.46 17.33 5.36
C ILE A 43 -3.17 18.58 4.85
N CYS A 44 -2.60 19.22 3.84
CA CYS A 44 -3.12 20.45 3.23
C CYS A 44 -3.16 20.26 1.70
N PRO A 45 -4.34 20.02 1.12
CA PRO A 45 -4.51 20.03 -0.33
C PRO A 45 -4.33 21.44 -0.88
N LEU A 46 -3.53 21.56 -1.94
CA LEU A 46 -3.20 22.81 -2.62
C LEU A 46 -3.46 22.63 -4.12
N PRO A 47 -4.74 22.75 -4.57
CA PRO A 47 -5.12 22.49 -5.94
C PRO A 47 -4.29 23.30 -6.94
N SER A 48 -3.79 22.63 -7.98
CA SER A 48 -3.06 23.28 -9.10
C SER A 48 -1.81 24.06 -8.70
N ILE A 49 -1.16 23.69 -7.59
CA ILE A 49 0.12 24.26 -7.19
C ILE A 49 1.23 23.89 -8.20
N SER A 50 1.98 24.90 -8.65
CA SER A 50 3.08 24.71 -9.59
C SER A 50 4.30 24.02 -8.95
N GLU A 51 5.13 23.33 -9.74
CA GLU A 51 6.37 22.72 -9.25
C GLU A 51 7.35 23.76 -8.67
N GLU A 52 7.38 24.98 -9.20
CA GLU A 52 8.18 26.08 -8.65
C GLU A 52 7.71 26.45 -7.24
N SER A 53 6.40 26.63 -7.05
CA SER A 53 5.80 26.92 -5.75
C SER A 53 5.99 25.76 -4.76
N LYS A 54 5.89 24.50 -5.21
CA LYS A 54 6.21 23.32 -4.38
C LYS A 54 7.64 23.40 -3.87
N ASN A 55 8.61 23.69 -4.73
CA ASN A 55 10.02 23.82 -4.35
C ASN A 55 10.25 24.96 -3.35
N GLN A 56 9.60 26.11 -3.53
CA GLN A 56 9.67 27.23 -2.59
C GLN A 56 9.13 26.85 -1.20
N VAL A 57 7.98 26.16 -1.15
CA VAL A 57 7.41 25.65 0.11
C VAL A 57 8.34 24.64 0.78
N LEU A 58 8.86 23.67 0.03
CA LEU A 58 9.79 22.66 0.55
C LEU A 58 11.09 23.29 1.07
N ASN A 59 11.65 24.28 0.36
CA ASN A 59 12.84 25.00 0.80
C ASN A 59 12.58 25.78 2.09
N HIS A 60 11.44 26.48 2.18
CA HIS A 60 11.07 27.20 3.39
C HIS A 60 10.89 26.26 4.59
N LEU A 61 10.20 25.13 4.42
CA LEU A 61 10.03 24.12 5.47
C LEU A 61 11.36 23.47 5.86
N THR A 62 12.28 23.28 4.91
CA THR A 62 13.64 22.76 5.18
C THR A 62 14.42 23.73 6.08
N ASN A 63 14.43 25.01 5.72
CA ASN A 63 15.16 26.05 6.44
C ASN A 63 14.58 26.28 7.85
N ASN A 64 13.26 26.14 8.01
CA ASN A 64 12.56 26.38 9.28
C ASN A 64 12.21 25.11 10.07
N LYS A 65 12.69 23.94 9.63
CA LYS A 65 12.32 22.63 10.20
C LYS A 65 12.48 22.54 11.72
N LYS A 66 13.60 23.04 12.25
CA LYS A 66 13.91 23.02 13.70
C LYS A 66 12.98 23.96 14.48
N LEU A 67 12.73 25.15 13.93
CA LEU A 67 11.86 26.16 14.54
C LEU A 67 10.42 25.67 14.64
N LEU A 68 9.92 25.09 13.54
CA LEU A 68 8.57 24.53 13.44
C LEU A 68 8.42 23.16 14.15
N LYS A 69 9.53 22.56 14.61
CA LYS A 69 9.58 21.25 15.29
C LYS A 69 8.99 20.10 14.45
N ILE A 70 9.12 20.20 13.13
CA ILE A 70 8.62 19.22 12.17
C ILE A 70 9.64 18.07 12.03
N SER A 71 9.18 16.83 11.95
CA SER A 71 10.07 15.68 11.70
C SER A 71 10.37 15.47 10.21
N SER A 72 9.35 15.57 9.37
CA SER A 72 9.47 15.44 7.91
C SER A 72 8.27 16.08 7.23
N PHE A 73 8.43 16.39 5.95
CA PHE A 73 7.37 16.91 5.09
C PHE A 73 7.64 16.47 3.65
N LEU A 74 6.60 16.38 2.84
CA LEU A 74 6.67 16.04 1.42
C LEU A 74 5.43 16.55 0.70
N PHE A 75 5.51 16.62 -0.63
CA PHE A 75 4.34 16.69 -1.50
C PHE A 75 4.01 15.31 -2.03
N ASP A 76 2.73 14.94 -1.95
CA ASP A 76 2.15 13.83 -2.71
C ASP A 76 1.19 14.45 -3.73
N HIS A 77 1.64 14.53 -4.99
CA HIS A 77 1.02 15.35 -6.03
C HIS A 77 0.78 16.80 -5.55
N ASP A 78 -0.49 17.19 -5.37
CA ASP A 78 -0.93 18.52 -4.98
C ASP A 78 -1.29 18.60 -3.50
N VAL A 79 -0.86 17.61 -2.71
CA VAL A 79 -1.15 17.52 -1.27
C VAL A 79 0.13 17.68 -0.49
N LEU A 80 0.21 18.74 0.32
CA LEU A 80 1.31 18.94 1.26
C LEU A 80 1.07 18.10 2.53
N ILE A 81 2.03 17.25 2.86
CA ILE A 81 2.00 16.38 4.04
C ILE A 81 3.13 16.79 4.98
N ILE A 82 2.79 17.17 6.20
CA ILE A 82 3.73 17.58 7.26
C ILE A 82 3.58 16.65 8.46
N LYS A 83 4.69 16.06 8.92
CA LYS A 83 4.70 15.06 10.00
C LYS A 83 5.42 15.59 11.23
N PHE A 84 4.84 15.33 12.40
CA PHE A 84 5.46 15.47 13.71
C PHE A 84 5.70 14.09 14.32
N LYS A 85 6.86 13.94 14.95
CA LYS A 85 7.18 12.76 15.77
C LYS A 85 6.68 12.96 17.20
N GLU A 86 5.71 12.16 17.62
CA GLU A 86 5.08 12.17 18.95
C GLU A 86 5.44 10.91 19.77
N ASN A 87 6.65 10.35 19.63
CA ASN A 87 7.06 9.12 20.34
C ASN A 87 6.88 9.20 21.87
N TYR A 88 7.44 10.24 22.50
CA TYR A 88 7.47 10.40 23.96
C TYR A 88 6.67 11.61 24.45
N ARG A 89 6.45 12.61 23.60
CA ARG A 89 5.73 13.83 23.94
C ARG A 89 4.78 14.20 22.82
N ARG A 90 3.53 14.51 23.18
CA ARG A 90 2.52 15.02 22.23
C ARG A 90 2.82 16.47 21.87
N THR A 91 2.73 16.80 20.58
CA THR A 91 2.84 18.16 20.04
C THR A 91 1.90 19.10 20.79
N LYS A 92 2.43 20.25 21.20
CA LYS A 92 1.67 21.28 21.91
C LYS A 92 0.71 21.99 20.94
N ILE A 93 -0.39 22.51 21.49
CA ILE A 93 -1.40 23.27 20.74
C ILE A 93 -0.77 24.51 20.09
N GLU A 94 0.04 25.26 20.84
CA GLU A 94 0.81 26.40 20.33
C GLU A 94 1.66 26.04 19.11
N THR A 95 2.33 24.88 19.13
CA THR A 95 3.16 24.43 17.99
C THR A 95 2.31 24.12 16.75
N MET A 96 1.10 23.58 16.96
CA MET A 96 0.15 23.35 15.87
C MET A 96 -0.37 24.67 15.28
N ASN A 97 -0.72 25.63 16.14
CA ASN A 97 -1.15 26.96 15.72
C ASN A 97 -0.05 27.72 14.98
N ASN A 98 1.20 27.67 15.48
CA ASN A 98 2.33 28.31 14.83
C ASN A 98 2.60 27.70 13.44
N LEU A 99 2.49 26.38 13.30
CA LEU A 99 2.61 25.74 11.98
C LEU A 99 1.57 26.27 11.00
N LEU A 100 0.29 26.30 11.41
CA LEU A 100 -0.78 26.77 10.53
C LEU A 100 -0.60 28.23 10.14
N LEU A 101 -0.24 29.08 11.10
CA LEU A 101 -0.02 30.50 10.84
C LEU A 101 1.14 30.72 9.85
N GLU A 102 2.30 30.15 10.13
CA GLU A 102 3.49 30.27 9.26
C GLU A 102 3.23 29.70 7.86
N LEU A 103 2.58 28.53 7.79
CA LEU A 103 2.29 27.88 6.52
C LEU A 103 1.28 28.69 5.71
N THR A 104 0.16 29.10 6.28
CA THR A 104 -0.86 29.86 5.54
C THR A 104 -0.35 31.24 5.12
N ASN A 105 0.50 31.89 5.91
CA ASN A 105 1.18 33.12 5.51
C ASN A 105 2.12 32.90 4.32
N LEU A 106 2.92 31.84 4.35
CA LEU A 106 3.80 31.48 3.23
C LEU A 106 2.98 31.22 1.97
N LEU A 107 1.95 30.37 2.05
CA LEU A 107 1.13 30.00 0.90
C LEU A 107 0.46 31.23 0.28
N ASN A 108 -0.09 32.12 1.11
CA ASN A 108 -0.66 33.40 0.66
C ASN A 108 0.40 34.29 0.00
N SER A 109 1.60 34.39 0.57
CA SER A 109 2.70 35.21 -0.01
C SER A 109 3.18 34.71 -1.37
N LEU A 110 3.03 33.41 -1.63
CA LEU A 110 3.35 32.78 -2.90
C LEU A 110 2.17 32.80 -3.89
N GLY A 111 1.01 33.37 -3.50
CA GLY A 111 -0.20 33.40 -4.33
C GLY A 111 -0.79 32.01 -4.59
N ILE A 112 -0.51 31.03 -3.72
CA ILE A 112 -1.02 29.66 -3.87
C ILE A 112 -2.49 29.66 -3.44
N LYS A 113 -3.37 29.20 -4.33
CA LYS A 113 -4.80 29.12 -4.05
C LYS A 113 -5.15 27.97 -3.11
N GLY A 114 -6.22 28.15 -2.34
CA GLY A 114 -6.66 27.22 -1.31
C GLY A 114 -8.04 26.62 -1.59
N LYS A 115 -8.96 26.83 -0.64
CA LYS A 115 -10.32 26.27 -0.61
C LYS A 115 -11.19 26.70 -1.80
N GLU A 116 -10.92 27.85 -2.38
CA GLU A 116 -11.64 28.41 -3.51
C GLU A 116 -11.48 27.61 -4.81
N CYS A 117 -10.41 26.80 -4.92
CA CYS A 117 -10.15 25.98 -6.08
C CYS A 117 -10.70 24.56 -5.95
N CYS A 118 -11.23 24.04 -7.06
CA CYS A 118 -11.68 22.67 -7.15
C CYS A 118 -10.49 21.72 -7.31
N ILE A 119 -10.43 20.67 -6.50
CA ILE A 119 -9.35 19.67 -6.55
C ILE A 119 -9.31 18.89 -7.87
N PHE A 120 -10.45 18.72 -8.54
CA PHE A 120 -10.55 17.91 -9.76
C PHE A 120 -10.18 18.68 -11.02
N CYS A 121 -10.65 19.92 -11.15
CA CYS A 121 -10.48 20.70 -12.38
C CYS A 121 -9.51 21.88 -12.24
N GLY A 122 -9.08 22.23 -11.01
CA GLY A 122 -8.15 23.33 -10.76
C GLY A 122 -8.73 24.75 -10.89
N HIS A 123 -10.02 24.88 -11.24
CA HIS A 123 -10.67 26.18 -11.42
C HIS A 123 -11.26 26.70 -10.11
N ASP A 124 -11.43 28.02 -10.04
CA ASP A 124 -12.00 28.75 -8.91
C ASP A 124 -13.50 28.45 -8.71
N ASN A 125 -14.08 29.01 -7.64
CA ASN A 125 -15.49 28.88 -7.25
C ASN A 125 -15.90 27.45 -6.87
N ALA A 126 -15.01 26.70 -6.23
CA ALA A 126 -15.42 25.46 -5.58
C ALA A 126 -16.52 25.75 -4.54
N ASN A 127 -17.61 25.00 -4.64
CA ASN A 127 -18.85 25.26 -3.88
C ASN A 127 -19.20 24.12 -2.90
N GLU A 128 -18.42 23.05 -2.89
CA GLU A 128 -18.64 21.87 -2.05
C GLU A 128 -17.38 21.51 -1.28
N THR A 129 -17.57 21.05 -0.04
CA THR A 129 -16.52 20.38 0.72
C THR A 129 -16.76 18.88 0.66
N ILE A 130 -15.77 18.13 0.20
CA ILE A 130 -15.81 16.68 0.05
C ILE A 130 -14.70 16.03 0.85
N TYR A 131 -14.86 14.74 1.15
CA TYR A 131 -13.86 13.95 1.85
C TYR A 131 -13.39 12.78 0.98
N PHE A 132 -12.12 12.77 0.62
CA PHE A 132 -11.46 11.65 -0.06
C PHE A 132 -10.56 10.94 0.96
N GLU A 133 -10.86 9.67 1.29
CA GLU A 133 -10.14 8.90 2.32
C GLU A 133 -10.02 9.64 3.68
N ASN A 134 -11.06 10.40 4.06
CA ASN A 134 -11.14 11.28 5.24
C ASN A 134 -10.27 12.54 5.19
N ILE A 135 -9.61 12.84 4.07
CA ILE A 135 -8.96 14.14 3.84
C ILE A 135 -9.97 15.08 3.22
N MET A 136 -10.04 16.29 3.74
CA MET A 136 -10.98 17.32 3.33
C MET A 136 -10.48 18.08 2.09
N TYR A 137 -11.30 18.18 1.05
CA TYR A 137 -11.03 18.90 -0.19
C TYR A 137 -12.19 19.81 -0.57
N SER A 138 -11.90 20.78 -1.43
CA SER A 138 -12.89 21.59 -2.13
C SER A 138 -13.11 21.10 -3.55
N ALA A 139 -14.37 21.07 -3.99
CA ALA A 139 -14.72 20.69 -5.35
C ALA A 139 -15.95 21.45 -5.86
N HIS A 140 -16.16 21.45 -7.18
CA HIS A 140 -17.47 21.76 -7.76
C HIS A 140 -18.43 20.58 -7.57
N SER A 141 -19.71 20.84 -7.30
CA SER A 141 -20.75 19.81 -7.20
C SER A 141 -20.80 18.90 -8.43
N GLU A 142 -20.59 19.47 -9.61
CA GLU A 142 -20.58 18.78 -10.91
C GLU A 142 -19.37 17.86 -11.04
N CYS A 143 -18.16 18.38 -10.80
CA CYS A 143 -16.93 17.59 -10.84
C CYS A 143 -16.98 16.41 -9.85
N TYR A 144 -17.46 16.63 -8.63
CA TYR A 144 -17.66 15.54 -7.66
C TYR A 144 -18.60 14.45 -8.21
N THR A 145 -19.72 14.86 -8.81
CA THR A 145 -20.72 13.91 -9.32
C THR A 145 -20.15 13.09 -10.48
N GLN A 146 -19.41 13.73 -11.39
CA GLN A 146 -18.73 13.06 -12.50
C GLN A 146 -17.71 12.03 -12.00
N GLU A 147 -16.86 12.40 -11.04
CA GLU A 147 -15.87 11.49 -10.45
C GLU A 147 -16.51 10.28 -9.76
N VAL A 148 -17.56 10.51 -8.96
CA VAL A 148 -18.29 9.42 -8.31
C VAL A 148 -18.94 8.49 -9.34
N GLN A 149 -19.51 9.03 -10.42
CA GLN A 149 -20.10 8.22 -11.50
C GLN A 149 -19.05 7.42 -12.26
N MET A 150 -17.88 8.00 -12.54
CA MET A 150 -16.76 7.28 -13.17
C MET A 150 -16.30 6.11 -12.30
N LEU A 151 -16.11 6.34 -10.99
CA LEU A 151 -15.74 5.29 -10.03
C LEU A 151 -16.80 4.19 -9.94
N GLN A 152 -18.09 4.54 -9.91
CA GLN A 152 -19.18 3.56 -9.89
C GLN A 152 -19.27 2.75 -11.19
N THR A 153 -18.99 3.37 -12.33
CA THR A 153 -19.01 2.69 -13.63
C THR A 153 -17.86 1.69 -13.72
N ALA A 154 -16.65 2.10 -13.34
CA ALA A 154 -15.49 1.21 -13.26
C ALA A 154 -15.73 0.04 -12.28
N ALA A 155 -16.41 0.29 -11.16
CA ALA A 155 -16.81 -0.75 -10.22
C ALA A 155 -17.76 -1.78 -10.85
N LYS A 156 -18.79 -1.30 -11.54
CA LYS A 156 -19.78 -2.14 -12.22
C LYS A 156 -19.16 -2.94 -13.36
N GLU A 157 -18.30 -2.33 -14.16
CA GLU A 157 -17.56 -3.02 -15.21
C GLU A 157 -16.71 -4.16 -14.62
N TYR A 158 -15.98 -3.88 -13.53
CA TYR A 158 -15.19 -4.90 -12.83
C TYR A 158 -16.05 -6.07 -12.32
N GLU A 159 -17.23 -5.79 -11.75
CA GLU A 159 -18.18 -6.80 -11.27
C GLU A 159 -18.84 -7.58 -12.40
N SER A 160 -19.00 -6.97 -13.58
CA SER A 160 -19.62 -7.59 -14.76
C SER A 160 -18.70 -8.53 -15.55
N GLU A 161 -17.38 -8.44 -15.32
CA GLU A 161 -16.43 -9.37 -15.95
C GLU A 161 -16.62 -10.80 -15.42
N ASP A 162 -16.61 -11.79 -16.33
CA ASP A 162 -16.66 -13.24 -16.00
C ASP A 162 -15.37 -13.71 -15.30
N LYS A 163 -15.25 -13.31 -14.04
CA LYS A 163 -14.17 -13.68 -13.12
C LYS A 163 -14.64 -14.77 -12.19
N ASN A 164 -13.83 -15.82 -12.04
CA ASN A 164 -14.12 -16.90 -11.10
C ASN A 164 -12.84 -17.43 -10.44
N TYR A 165 -13.00 -18.01 -9.24
CA TYR A 165 -11.88 -18.52 -8.44
C TYR A 165 -11.18 -19.70 -9.13
N PHE A 166 -11.93 -20.52 -9.87
CA PHE A 166 -11.42 -21.71 -10.52
C PHE A 166 -10.38 -21.39 -11.60
N ARG A 167 -10.72 -20.51 -12.55
CA ARG A 167 -9.78 -20.06 -13.60
C ARG A 167 -8.56 -19.38 -12.99
N GLY A 168 -8.75 -18.54 -11.97
CA GLY A 168 -7.65 -17.94 -11.24
C GLY A 168 -6.72 -18.97 -10.60
N THR A 169 -7.27 -20.01 -9.97
CA THR A 169 -6.49 -21.09 -9.35
C THR A 169 -5.64 -21.84 -10.38
N ILE A 170 -6.20 -22.14 -11.56
CA ILE A 170 -5.46 -22.74 -12.68
C ILE A 170 -4.31 -21.81 -13.10
N GLY A 171 -4.58 -20.52 -13.27
CA GLY A 171 -3.57 -19.53 -13.58
C GLY A 171 -2.44 -19.48 -12.55
N ALA A 172 -2.79 -19.46 -11.26
CA ALA A 172 -1.83 -19.46 -10.16
C ALA A 172 -0.93 -20.70 -10.16
N LEU A 173 -1.47 -21.90 -10.44
CA LEU A 173 -0.68 -23.12 -10.53
C LEU A 173 0.28 -23.08 -11.73
N ILE A 174 -0.17 -22.62 -12.89
CA ILE A 174 0.68 -22.47 -14.08
C ILE A 174 1.81 -21.47 -13.80
N GLY A 175 1.48 -20.30 -13.25
CA GLY A 175 2.49 -19.30 -12.87
C GLY A 175 3.44 -19.81 -11.80
N GLY A 176 2.93 -20.56 -10.82
CA GLY A 176 3.71 -21.22 -9.80
C GLY A 176 4.74 -22.20 -10.37
N ILE A 177 4.35 -23.02 -11.36
CA ILE A 177 5.26 -23.93 -12.06
C ILE A 177 6.36 -23.16 -12.80
N ILE A 178 5.99 -22.11 -13.56
CA ILE A 178 6.96 -21.30 -14.32
C ILE A 178 8.01 -20.70 -13.38
N ILE A 179 7.58 -20.11 -12.26
CA ILE A 179 8.51 -19.53 -11.28
C ILE A 179 9.31 -20.61 -10.55
N SER A 180 8.71 -21.78 -10.27
CA SER A 180 9.41 -22.91 -9.63
C SER A 180 10.55 -23.43 -10.49
N ILE A 181 10.37 -23.51 -11.81
CA ILE A 181 11.44 -23.88 -12.76
C ILE A 181 12.56 -22.83 -12.68
N LEU A 182 12.22 -21.54 -12.81
CA LEU A 182 13.21 -20.46 -12.78
C LEU A 182 14.01 -20.45 -11.46
N TRP A 183 13.33 -20.66 -10.34
CA TRP A 183 13.96 -20.73 -9.02
C TRP A 183 14.84 -21.96 -8.85
N SER A 184 14.39 -23.14 -9.30
CA SER A 184 15.18 -24.37 -9.20
C SER A 184 16.47 -24.26 -10.01
N LEU A 185 16.42 -23.62 -11.19
CA LEU A 185 17.61 -23.31 -11.97
C LEU A 185 18.51 -22.28 -11.25
N ALA A 186 17.92 -21.24 -10.64
CA ALA A 186 18.67 -20.25 -9.88
C ALA A 186 19.43 -20.86 -8.69
N GLN A 187 18.82 -21.83 -7.97
CA GLN A 187 19.50 -22.54 -6.87
C GLN A 187 20.73 -23.33 -7.33
N MET A 188 20.77 -23.77 -8.58
CA MET A 188 21.86 -24.59 -9.08
C MET A 188 23.00 -23.79 -9.68
N TYR A 189 22.69 -22.70 -10.37
CA TYR A 189 23.66 -21.94 -11.16
C TYR A 189 24.07 -20.60 -10.53
N LEU A 190 23.35 -20.13 -9.51
CA LEU A 190 23.62 -18.87 -8.81
C LEU A 190 23.93 -19.15 -7.33
N ASP A 191 24.52 -18.18 -6.66
CA ASP A 191 24.75 -18.25 -5.21
C ASP A 191 23.43 -18.45 -4.45
N ASP A 192 23.46 -19.25 -3.37
CA ASP A 192 22.30 -19.59 -2.52
C ASP A 192 21.49 -18.35 -2.06
N SER A 193 22.17 -17.22 -1.89
CA SER A 193 21.56 -15.94 -1.51
C SER A 193 20.69 -15.33 -2.63
N LEU A 194 21.11 -15.45 -3.89
CA LEU A 194 20.36 -14.98 -5.05
C LEU A 194 19.14 -15.88 -5.30
N ALA A 195 19.29 -17.18 -5.09
CA ALA A 195 18.18 -18.12 -5.23
C ALA A 195 17.07 -17.87 -4.20
N ALA A 196 17.41 -17.42 -2.98
CA ALA A 196 16.42 -17.03 -1.97
C ALA A 196 15.54 -15.84 -2.42
N ILE A 197 16.08 -14.90 -3.21
CA ILE A 197 15.33 -13.76 -3.73
C ILE A 197 14.21 -14.23 -4.67
N PHE A 198 14.47 -15.21 -5.53
CA PHE A 198 13.45 -15.76 -6.45
C PHE A 198 12.27 -16.39 -5.71
N SER A 199 12.50 -16.96 -4.52
CA SER A 199 11.42 -17.53 -3.71
C SER A 199 10.47 -16.46 -3.13
N ILE A 200 10.93 -15.23 -2.92
CA ILE A 200 10.07 -14.10 -2.54
C ILE A 200 9.12 -13.73 -3.69
N PHE A 201 9.61 -13.79 -4.94
CA PHE A 201 8.82 -13.51 -6.14
C PHE A 201 7.82 -14.60 -6.51
N LEU A 202 7.88 -15.78 -5.87
CA LEU A 202 6.90 -16.85 -6.07
C LEU A 202 5.47 -16.34 -5.82
N SER A 203 5.21 -15.76 -4.65
CA SER A 203 3.89 -15.22 -4.29
C SER A 203 3.42 -14.13 -5.26
N PHE A 204 4.34 -13.31 -5.80
CA PHE A 204 4.02 -12.31 -6.82
C PHE A 204 3.63 -12.95 -8.16
N GLY A 205 4.39 -13.94 -8.62
CA GLY A 205 4.12 -14.65 -9.87
C GLY A 205 2.80 -15.43 -9.83
N LEU A 206 2.50 -16.11 -8.72
CA LEU A 206 1.22 -16.77 -8.51
C LEU A 206 0.05 -15.79 -8.54
N LEU A 207 0.19 -14.63 -7.90
CA LEU A 207 -0.86 -13.61 -7.88
C LEU A 207 -1.08 -12.99 -9.27
N LYS A 208 -0.01 -12.65 -9.97
CA LYS A 208 -0.09 -12.03 -11.30
C LYS A 208 -0.72 -12.98 -12.31
N SER A 209 -0.34 -14.25 -12.29
CA SER A 209 -0.94 -15.29 -13.13
C SER A 209 -2.40 -15.59 -12.75
N TYR A 210 -2.73 -15.58 -11.45
CA TYR A 210 -4.12 -15.66 -10.99
C TYR A 210 -5.02 -14.58 -11.63
N TYR A 211 -4.55 -13.33 -11.68
CA TYR A 211 -5.30 -12.24 -12.33
C TYR A 211 -5.30 -12.32 -13.85
N PHE A 212 -4.18 -12.71 -14.45
CA PHE A 212 -4.10 -12.90 -15.89
C PHE A 212 -5.15 -13.90 -16.40
N PHE A 213 -5.44 -14.93 -15.59
CA PHE A 213 -6.50 -15.91 -15.85
C PHE A 213 -7.88 -15.51 -15.29
N LYS A 214 -8.13 -14.21 -15.10
CA LYS A 214 -9.42 -13.65 -14.64
C LYS A 214 -9.89 -14.24 -13.30
N GLY A 215 -8.94 -14.47 -12.40
CA GLY A 215 -9.24 -14.89 -11.03
C GLY A 215 -10.05 -13.83 -10.29
N LYS A 216 -11.10 -14.26 -9.60
CA LYS A 216 -11.94 -13.36 -8.78
C LYS A 216 -11.16 -12.80 -7.58
N LEU A 217 -11.18 -11.49 -7.37
CA LEU A 217 -10.70 -10.87 -6.15
C LEU A 217 -11.71 -11.07 -5.02
N GLY A 218 -11.26 -11.60 -3.90
CA GLY A 218 -12.04 -11.61 -2.67
C GLY A 218 -11.27 -12.15 -1.48
N THR A 219 -11.99 -12.42 -0.40
CA THR A 219 -11.42 -12.99 0.83
C THR A 219 -10.79 -14.37 0.61
N ALA A 220 -11.36 -15.18 -0.28
CA ALA A 220 -10.84 -16.50 -0.66
C ALA A 220 -9.51 -16.44 -1.44
N THR A 221 -9.22 -15.34 -2.14
CA THR A 221 -8.00 -15.22 -2.96
C THR A 221 -6.73 -15.46 -2.15
N ARG A 222 -6.66 -14.94 -0.91
CA ARG A 222 -5.49 -15.11 -0.05
C ARG A 222 -5.22 -16.58 0.29
N TRP A 223 -6.28 -17.33 0.57
CA TRP A 223 -6.19 -18.75 0.91
C TRP A 223 -5.84 -19.60 -0.30
N ILE A 224 -6.42 -19.28 -1.47
CA ILE A 224 -6.08 -19.93 -2.74
C ILE A 224 -4.60 -19.74 -3.05
N ILE A 225 -4.10 -18.50 -3.01
CA ILE A 225 -2.69 -18.22 -3.29
C ILE A 225 -1.79 -18.90 -2.26
N ALA A 226 -2.12 -18.88 -0.97
CA ALA A 226 -1.34 -19.58 0.06
C ALA A 226 -1.25 -21.09 -0.21
N ALA A 227 -2.37 -21.73 -0.59
CA ALA A 227 -2.39 -23.14 -0.94
C ALA A 227 -1.56 -23.44 -2.19
N CYS A 228 -1.71 -22.62 -3.25
CA CYS A 228 -0.91 -22.77 -4.46
C CYS A 228 0.59 -22.54 -4.19
N THR A 229 0.95 -21.58 -3.33
CA THR A 229 2.35 -21.36 -2.92
C THR A 229 2.93 -22.59 -2.22
N PHE A 230 2.17 -23.20 -1.29
CA PHE A 230 2.60 -24.44 -0.64
C PHE A 230 2.84 -25.56 -1.66
N ILE A 231 1.91 -25.76 -2.59
CA ILE A 231 2.04 -26.76 -3.67
C ILE A 231 3.27 -26.47 -4.54
N SER A 232 3.47 -25.22 -4.98
CA SER A 232 4.61 -24.83 -5.80
C SER A 232 5.95 -25.03 -5.09
N VAL A 233 6.03 -24.76 -3.78
CA VAL A 233 7.25 -25.04 -3.01
C VAL A 233 7.56 -26.53 -3.01
N ILE A 234 6.57 -27.40 -2.78
CA ILE A 234 6.79 -28.85 -2.83
C ILE A 234 7.26 -29.31 -4.22
N ILE A 235 6.60 -28.83 -5.29
CA ILE A 235 6.99 -29.13 -6.67
C ILE A 235 8.43 -28.67 -6.95
N SER A 236 8.78 -27.45 -6.55
CA SER A 236 10.14 -26.93 -6.75
C SER A 236 11.18 -27.76 -6.01
N GLN A 237 10.92 -28.19 -4.78
CA GLN A 237 11.85 -29.02 -4.03
C GLN A 237 12.03 -30.41 -4.65
N LEU A 238 10.97 -30.99 -5.22
CA LEU A 238 11.08 -32.23 -5.99
C LEU A 238 11.91 -32.02 -7.27
N MET A 239 11.70 -30.91 -7.99
CA MET A 239 12.50 -30.56 -9.17
C MET A 239 13.99 -30.42 -8.84
N VAL A 240 14.34 -29.77 -7.73
CA VAL A 240 15.74 -29.61 -7.30
C VAL A 240 16.39 -30.97 -7.03
N VAL A 241 15.69 -31.89 -6.34
CA VAL A 241 16.18 -33.25 -6.10
C VAL A 241 16.38 -34.00 -7.42
N GLU A 242 15.41 -33.91 -8.34
CA GLU A 242 15.51 -34.54 -9.66
C GLU A 242 16.69 -34.02 -10.47
N ILE A 243 16.87 -32.69 -10.54
CA ILE A 243 17.99 -32.06 -11.25
C ILE A 243 19.34 -32.49 -10.64
N MET A 244 19.46 -32.49 -9.30
CA MET A 244 20.68 -32.92 -8.61
C MET A 244 21.06 -34.37 -8.95
N MET A 245 20.07 -35.26 -9.05
CA MET A 245 20.28 -36.66 -9.40
C MET A 245 20.69 -36.85 -10.87
N LEU A 246 20.10 -36.06 -11.78
CA LEU A 246 20.48 -36.04 -13.20
C LEU A 246 21.95 -35.61 -13.37
N GLN A 247 22.44 -34.64 -12.60
CA GLN A 247 23.85 -34.24 -12.62
C GLN A 247 24.80 -35.36 -12.17
N HIS A 248 24.34 -36.24 -11.27
CA HIS A 248 25.11 -37.40 -10.80
C HIS A 248 24.93 -38.64 -11.69
N GLY A 249 24.26 -38.51 -12.84
CA GLY A 249 24.11 -39.57 -13.83
C GLY A 249 23.02 -40.62 -13.51
N THR A 250 22.06 -40.28 -12.63
CA THR A 250 20.97 -41.18 -12.23
C THR A 250 19.60 -40.61 -12.58
N THR A 251 18.67 -41.44 -13.03
CA THR A 251 17.27 -41.06 -13.29
C THR A 251 16.37 -41.69 -12.24
N ILE A 252 15.37 -40.95 -11.75
CA ILE A 252 14.42 -41.44 -10.74
C ILE A 252 13.31 -42.25 -11.43
N GLU A 253 13.17 -43.54 -11.11
CA GLU A 253 11.88 -44.22 -11.28
C GLU A 253 10.97 -43.90 -10.08
N TYR A 254 9.65 -43.87 -10.30
CA TYR A 254 8.68 -43.57 -9.23
C TYR A 254 8.78 -44.54 -8.03
N SER A 255 9.26 -45.76 -8.27
CA SER A 255 9.58 -46.79 -7.26
C SER A 255 10.70 -46.37 -6.30
N ASP A 256 11.67 -45.57 -6.76
CA ASP A 256 12.87 -45.19 -6.02
C ASP A 256 12.66 -43.99 -5.09
N LEU A 257 11.59 -43.22 -5.29
CA LEU A 257 11.21 -42.09 -4.42
C LEU A 257 11.05 -42.53 -2.96
N LYS A 258 10.49 -43.73 -2.71
CA LYS A 258 10.38 -44.28 -1.34
C LYS A 258 11.74 -44.66 -0.76
N GLY A 259 12.68 -45.14 -1.58
CA GLY A 259 14.03 -45.48 -1.17
C GLY A 259 14.86 -44.24 -0.83
N LEU A 260 14.74 -43.19 -1.65
CA LEU A 260 15.41 -41.89 -1.46
C LEU A 260 15.01 -41.23 -0.13
N PHE A 261 13.72 -41.17 0.19
CA PHE A 261 13.25 -40.64 1.47
C PHE A 261 13.44 -41.59 2.67
N GLY A 262 13.87 -42.84 2.41
CA GLY A 262 14.28 -43.80 3.44
C GLY A 262 15.68 -43.51 4.00
N ILE A 263 16.52 -42.77 3.27
CA ILE A 263 17.84 -42.35 3.72
C ILE A 263 17.69 -41.16 4.66
N SER A 264 18.00 -41.35 5.94
CA SER A 264 17.77 -40.36 7.01
C SER A 264 18.41 -38.99 6.72
N GLY A 265 19.59 -38.97 6.09
CA GLY A 265 20.30 -37.76 5.69
C GLY A 265 19.58 -36.98 4.57
N LEU A 266 19.18 -37.64 3.49
CA LEU A 266 18.49 -36.99 2.37
C LEU A 266 17.11 -36.47 2.78
N ALA A 267 16.35 -37.28 3.55
CA ALA A 267 15.07 -36.87 4.10
C ALA A 267 15.19 -35.70 5.08
N ALA A 268 16.30 -35.61 5.85
CA ALA A 268 16.57 -34.47 6.71
C ALA A 268 16.85 -33.20 5.90
N MET A 269 17.68 -33.27 4.86
CA MET A 269 17.97 -32.12 3.99
C MET A 269 16.73 -31.64 3.25
N PHE A 270 15.94 -32.55 2.68
CA PHE A 270 14.68 -32.18 2.02
C PHE A 270 13.72 -31.48 2.98
N ARG A 271 13.53 -32.02 4.20
CA ARG A 271 12.66 -31.39 5.22
C ARG A 271 13.18 -30.01 5.63
N LEU A 272 14.50 -29.84 5.75
CA LEU A 272 15.08 -28.54 6.07
C LEU A 272 14.84 -27.53 4.95
N ASN A 273 15.09 -27.91 3.70
CA ASN A 273 14.90 -27.05 2.54
C ASN A 273 13.44 -26.67 2.32
N VAL A 274 12.51 -27.61 2.49
CA VAL A 274 11.06 -27.32 2.45
C VAL A 274 10.69 -26.32 3.55
N LYS A 275 11.15 -26.52 4.79
CA LYS A 275 10.85 -25.60 5.90
C LYS A 275 11.39 -24.20 5.64
N LEU A 276 12.65 -24.09 5.19
CA LEU A 276 13.27 -22.81 4.86
C LEU A 276 12.54 -22.12 3.69
N SER A 277 12.22 -22.88 2.66
CA SER A 277 11.47 -22.41 1.49
C SER A 277 10.08 -21.88 1.86
N LEU A 278 9.35 -22.61 2.71
CA LEU A 278 8.05 -22.17 3.20
C LEU A 278 8.17 -20.91 4.07
N PHE A 279 9.23 -20.81 4.87
CA PHE A 279 9.49 -19.60 5.67
C PHE A 279 9.72 -18.38 4.78
N ILE A 280 10.54 -18.50 3.72
CA ILE A 280 10.80 -17.37 2.81
C ILE A 280 9.56 -17.05 1.96
N ALA A 281 8.86 -18.08 1.46
CA ALA A 281 7.61 -17.89 0.73
C ALA A 281 6.53 -17.21 1.60
N PHE A 282 6.51 -17.49 2.90
CA PHE A 282 5.64 -16.81 3.87
C PHE A 282 6.00 -15.32 4.00
N ILE A 283 7.28 -14.95 3.99
CA ILE A 283 7.69 -13.54 3.93
C ILE A 283 7.16 -12.89 2.65
N GLY A 284 7.32 -13.52 1.49
CA GLY A 284 6.76 -13.04 0.23
C GLY A 284 5.23 -12.90 0.27
N PHE A 285 4.54 -13.84 0.93
CA PHE A 285 3.10 -13.78 1.15
C PHE A 285 2.69 -12.55 2.00
N LEU A 286 3.41 -12.27 3.08
CA LEU A 286 3.15 -11.09 3.91
C LEU A 286 3.35 -9.78 3.15
N ILE A 287 4.34 -9.72 2.25
CA ILE A 287 4.63 -8.52 1.45
C ILE A 287 3.57 -8.30 0.37
N PHE A 288 3.22 -9.33 -0.41
CA PHE A 288 2.40 -9.16 -1.61
C PHE A 288 0.91 -9.46 -1.42
N ILE A 289 0.54 -10.39 -0.53
CA ILE A 289 -0.83 -10.89 -0.43
C ILE A 289 -1.58 -10.28 0.75
N PHE A 290 -0.92 -10.05 1.87
CA PHE A 290 -1.54 -9.45 3.06
C PHE A 290 -2.13 -8.05 2.80
N PRO A 291 -1.52 -7.15 2.00
CA PRO A 291 -2.09 -5.85 1.69
C PRO A 291 -3.38 -5.91 0.85
N ILE A 292 -3.68 -7.03 0.20
CA ILE A 292 -4.85 -7.18 -0.67
C ILE A 292 -6.11 -7.22 0.19
N LYS A 293 -6.84 -6.12 0.21
CA LYS A 293 -8.15 -6.03 0.86
C LYS A 293 -9.18 -6.82 0.02
N GLY A 294 -9.91 -7.72 0.67
CA GLY A 294 -10.70 -8.77 0.02
C GLY A 294 -12.05 -8.35 -0.56
N ASP A 295 -12.26 -7.07 -0.86
CA ASP A 295 -13.52 -6.53 -1.39
C ASP A 295 -13.22 -5.43 -2.43
N THR A 296 -13.90 -5.43 -3.58
CA THR A 296 -13.78 -4.38 -4.60
C THR A 296 -14.10 -3.00 -4.03
N LYS A 297 -15.03 -2.91 -3.08
CA LYS A 297 -15.36 -1.68 -2.35
C LYS A 297 -14.24 -1.16 -1.46
N SER A 298 -13.25 -1.98 -1.18
CA SER A 298 -12.06 -1.60 -0.40
C SER A 298 -10.86 -1.22 -1.27
N VAL A 299 -10.98 -1.40 -2.59
CA VAL A 299 -10.00 -0.99 -3.60
C VAL A 299 -10.33 0.41 -4.13
N LEU A 300 -11.62 0.76 -4.22
CA LEU A 300 -12.05 2.08 -4.67
C LEU A 300 -11.89 3.11 -3.55
N PRO A 301 -11.37 4.31 -3.86
CA PRO A 301 -11.28 5.37 -2.88
C PRO A 301 -12.66 5.79 -2.40
N ARG A 302 -12.80 6.06 -1.10
CA ARG A 302 -14.06 6.57 -0.54
C ARG A 302 -14.14 8.07 -0.72
N ILE A 303 -15.14 8.52 -1.48
CA ILE A 303 -15.48 9.94 -1.64
C ILE A 303 -16.85 10.21 -1.05
N GLU A 304 -16.91 11.00 0.01
CA GLU A 304 -18.13 11.29 0.77
C GLU A 304 -18.39 12.80 0.84
N LYS A 305 -19.66 13.21 0.73
CA LYS A 305 -20.12 14.51 1.23
C LYS A 305 -20.52 14.33 2.70
N LYS A 306 -20.02 15.17 3.60
CA LYS A 306 -20.37 15.12 5.03
C LYS A 306 -20.80 16.48 5.55
#